data_AF-D8UFI6-F1
#
_entry.id   AF-D8UFI6-F1
#
_cell.length_a   1.000
_cell.length_b   1.000
_cell.length_c   1.000
_cell.angle_alpha   90.00
_cell.angle_beta   90.00
_cell.angle_gamma   90.00
#
_symmetry.space_group_name_H-M   'P 1'
#
loop_
_entity.id
_entity.type
_entity.pdbx_description
1 polymer ?
#
loop_
_entity_poly.entity_id
_entity_poly.type
_entity_poly.pdbx_seq_one_letter_code
_entity_poly.pdbx_strand_id
1 'polypeptide(L)'
;MSDRARSVDPSAAGQAGRSKKQSQADAKGTRRRPGMARPMAQAEEVEVKEKISLVRLRYEGAPKDGQDDPHRVLISKVHKAAQLQLSDDRLSVTGYKGFRTARSSHGTHEGALYCEVRITRMGVSGHCRLGWCTRKAELQAPVGYDTFGFSYRDVDGSKVSNGLREPYGQPFREGDVVGMYIYMPKGGRTLEPQQNEYAKYKGRWMRIEDPEPNPEPLPGSVIAFTVNGQYQGVAFRNFNEGTYYPAVSIYTMPEQTEGAMVTLNFGPRFEYTPPQPDGCPPATPVCDLASSSPTLPAAEALQGVAAPQGVGPLNSGAPEVAVQVPGQSEGVMPPQGAVSQDVDMKDGLPEAP
;
A
#
# COMPACT_ATOMS: atom_id res chain seq x y z
N MET A 1 70.55 2.47 2.71
CA MET A 1 70.59 1.46 1.62
C MET A 1 69.27 1.62 0.87
N SER A 2 69.22 2.29 -0.29
CA SER A 2 69.79 1.97 -1.61
C SER A 2 68.98 0.86 -2.33
N ASP A 3 68.55 1.01 -3.60
CA ASP A 3 68.83 2.09 -4.57
C ASP A 3 67.84 2.13 -5.77
N ARG A 4 67.81 3.25 -6.52
CA ARG A 4 67.46 3.40 -7.98
C ARG A 4 66.03 3.07 -8.48
N ALA A 5 65.52 3.67 -9.58
CA ALA A 5 65.94 4.88 -10.35
C ALA A 5 64.90 5.39 -11.39
N ARG A 6 64.91 6.72 -11.63
CA ARG A 6 64.86 7.47 -12.93
C ARG A 6 63.73 7.19 -13.95
N SER A 7 62.85 8.17 -14.20
CA SER A 7 62.84 9.12 -15.38
C SER A 7 62.20 8.56 -16.67
N VAL A 8 61.55 9.30 -17.57
CA VAL A 8 61.88 10.63 -18.15
C VAL A 8 60.64 11.44 -18.62
N ASP A 9 60.88 12.72 -18.91
CA ASP A 9 60.05 13.74 -19.58
C ASP A 9 61.05 14.70 -20.31
N PRO A 10 60.72 15.69 -21.18
CA PRO A 10 59.44 16.03 -21.82
C PRO A 10 59.52 16.43 -23.33
N SER A 11 58.41 16.93 -23.86
CA SER A 11 58.29 17.97 -24.93
C SER A 11 58.47 17.64 -26.44
N ALA A 12 57.55 18.18 -27.25
CA ALA A 12 57.78 18.84 -28.56
C ALA A 12 56.46 19.50 -29.05
N ALA A 13 56.53 20.46 -29.98
CA ALA A 13 55.36 21.19 -30.52
C ALA A 13 55.29 21.16 -32.06
N GLY A 14 54.12 21.45 -32.65
CA GLY A 14 53.93 21.52 -34.11
C GLY A 14 52.67 22.32 -34.50
N GLN A 15 52.71 22.99 -35.66
CA GLN A 15 51.67 23.96 -36.08
C GLN A 15 50.96 23.59 -37.40
N ALA A 16 49.72 24.09 -37.52
CA ALA A 16 49.02 24.60 -38.72
C ALA A 16 49.17 23.91 -40.09
N GLY A 17 48.03 23.60 -40.72
CA GLY A 17 47.92 23.30 -42.16
C GLY A 17 46.58 23.74 -42.75
N ARG A 18 46.59 24.59 -43.79
CA ARG A 18 45.41 24.98 -44.59
C ARG A 18 45.28 24.08 -45.83
N SER A 19 44.07 23.75 -46.25
CA SER A 19 43.62 24.04 -47.63
C SER A 19 42.11 23.82 -47.86
N LYS A 20 41.58 24.53 -48.86
CA LYS A 20 40.19 24.43 -49.34
C LYS A 20 40.08 23.35 -50.42
N LYS A 21 38.87 22.82 -50.64
CA LYS A 21 38.42 22.47 -51.99
C LYS A 21 36.97 22.93 -52.19
N GLN A 22 36.59 23.16 -53.45
CA GLN A 22 35.47 24.01 -53.83
C GLN A 22 34.75 23.41 -55.04
N SER A 23 33.43 23.28 -54.93
CA SER A 23 32.47 22.96 -55.99
C SER A 23 31.13 23.53 -55.52
N GLN A 24 30.81 24.79 -55.85
CA GLN A 24 30.22 25.21 -57.13
C GLN A 24 28.79 24.68 -57.27
N ALA A 25 27.85 25.61 -57.40
CA ALA A 25 26.42 25.36 -57.39
C ALA A 25 25.87 25.21 -58.82
N ASP A 26 24.67 24.66 -58.93
CA ASP A 26 23.81 24.91 -60.08
C ASP A 26 22.34 25.03 -59.64
N ALA A 27 21.53 25.76 -60.39
CA ALA A 27 20.23 26.24 -59.92
C ALA A 27 19.06 25.86 -60.85
N LYS A 28 17.91 25.54 -60.25
CA LYS A 28 16.58 25.65 -60.87
C LYS A 28 15.50 25.78 -59.80
N GLY A 29 14.77 26.89 -59.82
CA GLY A 29 13.69 27.17 -58.86
C GLY A 29 12.31 26.99 -59.48
N THR A 30 11.33 26.64 -58.64
CA THR A 30 9.91 26.58 -59.00
C THR A 30 9.12 27.55 -58.10
N ARG A 31 8.11 28.21 -58.69
CA ARG A 31 7.48 29.41 -58.11
C ARG A 31 6.63 29.12 -56.87
N ARG A 32 6.77 29.96 -55.82
CA ARG A 32 5.77 30.06 -54.74
C ARG A 32 4.49 30.74 -55.24
N ARG A 33 3.33 30.31 -54.74
CA ARG A 33 2.08 31.09 -54.72
C ARG A 33 1.78 31.50 -53.26
N PRO A 34 1.35 32.73 -52.97
CA PRO A 34 0.92 33.12 -51.64
C PRO A 34 -0.49 32.56 -51.34
N GLY A 35 -0.67 32.00 -50.14
CA GLY A 35 -1.97 31.60 -49.60
C GLY A 35 -2.21 32.31 -48.26
N MET A 36 -3.47 32.67 -47.96
CA MET A 36 -3.83 33.46 -46.78
C MET A 36 -3.37 32.81 -45.47
N ALA A 37 -2.69 33.60 -44.63
CA ALA A 37 -2.43 33.23 -43.25
C ALA A 37 -3.74 33.28 -42.44
N ARG A 38 -4.09 32.16 -41.81
CA ARG A 38 -4.97 32.18 -40.62
C ARG A 38 -4.10 32.51 -39.40
N PRO A 39 -4.60 33.26 -38.40
CA PRO A 39 -3.88 33.42 -37.15
C PRO A 39 -3.74 32.05 -36.49
N MET A 40 -2.55 31.74 -35.99
CA MET A 40 -2.41 30.65 -35.02
C MET A 40 -3.10 31.11 -33.73
N ALA A 41 -3.89 30.21 -33.12
CA ALA A 41 -4.14 30.32 -31.69
C ALA A 41 -2.78 30.27 -30.96
N GLN A 42 -2.65 30.97 -29.83
CA GLN A 42 -1.42 30.89 -29.03
C GLN A 42 -1.15 29.41 -28.72
N ALA A 43 0.09 28.98 -28.99
CA ALA A 43 0.55 27.71 -28.47
C ALA A 43 0.60 27.87 -26.95
N GLU A 44 -0.31 27.19 -26.25
CA GLU A 44 -0.26 27.05 -24.81
C GLU A 44 1.12 26.49 -24.45
N GLU A 45 1.84 27.21 -23.61
CA GLU A 45 3.28 26.97 -23.40
C GLU A 45 3.44 25.74 -22.50
N VAL A 46 3.48 24.56 -23.14
CA VAL A 46 3.58 23.26 -22.47
C VAL A 46 4.81 23.24 -21.58
N GLU A 47 4.58 23.39 -20.28
CA GLU A 47 5.60 23.46 -19.25
C GLU A 47 6.51 22.23 -19.35
N VAL A 48 7.80 22.45 -19.61
CA VAL A 48 8.73 21.38 -19.95
C VAL A 48 9.16 20.65 -18.67
N LYS A 49 8.31 19.71 -18.23
CA LYS A 49 8.64 18.73 -17.17
C LYS A 49 10.05 18.19 -17.41
N GLU A 50 10.97 18.48 -16.49
CA GLU A 50 12.36 18.07 -16.65
C GLU A 50 12.48 16.53 -16.67
N LYS A 51 12.81 15.99 -17.85
CA LYS A 51 13.29 14.61 -18.03
C LYS A 51 12.26 13.53 -17.65
N ILE A 52 11.07 13.57 -18.28
CA ILE A 52 10.21 12.37 -18.38
C ILE A 52 11.07 11.19 -18.88
N SER A 53 11.13 10.13 -18.09
CA SER A 53 11.89 8.94 -18.46
C SER A 53 10.98 7.93 -19.18
N LEU A 54 11.43 7.45 -20.33
CA LEU A 54 10.68 6.53 -21.18
C LEU A 54 11.23 5.11 -21.02
N VAL A 55 10.64 4.34 -20.11
CA VAL A 55 11.02 2.95 -19.91
C VAL A 55 10.32 2.05 -20.93
N ARG A 56 11.09 1.30 -21.71
CA ARG A 56 10.54 0.34 -22.67
C ARG A 56 9.79 -0.74 -21.89
N LEU A 57 8.54 -1.01 -22.25
CA LEU A 57 7.85 -2.21 -21.78
C LEU A 57 8.68 -3.45 -22.14
N ARG A 58 9.29 -4.03 -21.12
CA ARG A 58 9.42 -5.48 -21.03
C ARG A 58 8.01 -6.02 -20.74
N TYR A 59 7.76 -7.28 -21.04
CA TYR A 59 6.67 -7.97 -20.35
C TYR A 59 7.11 -8.07 -18.89
N GLU A 60 6.61 -7.17 -18.04
CA GLU A 60 6.49 -7.48 -16.62
C GLU A 60 5.66 -8.77 -16.55
N GLY A 61 6.13 -9.76 -15.78
CA GLY A 61 5.54 -11.09 -15.79
C GLY A 61 4.04 -11.06 -15.46
N ALA A 62 3.31 -12.11 -15.85
CA ALA A 62 1.88 -12.25 -15.55
C ALA A 62 1.60 -11.83 -14.08
N PRO A 63 0.55 -11.01 -13.84
CA PRO A 63 0.36 -10.35 -12.56
C PRO A 63 0.36 -11.40 -11.44
N LYS A 64 1.30 -11.24 -10.50
CA LYS A 64 1.55 -12.22 -9.43
C LYS A 64 0.23 -12.58 -8.74
N ASP A 65 -0.05 -13.88 -8.63
CA ASP A 65 -1.30 -14.36 -8.06
C ASP A 65 -1.57 -13.76 -6.67
N GLY A 66 -2.75 -13.16 -6.54
CA GLY A 66 -3.18 -12.51 -5.30
C GLY A 66 -2.96 -11.00 -5.27
N GLN A 67 -3.69 -10.28 -6.13
CA GLN A 67 -4.09 -8.91 -5.82
C GLN A 67 -4.77 -8.86 -4.44
N ASP A 68 -4.58 -7.77 -3.70
CA ASP A 68 -5.25 -7.58 -2.41
C ASP A 68 -6.73 -7.21 -2.58
N ASP A 69 -7.49 -7.43 -1.51
CA ASP A 69 -8.92 -7.17 -1.46
C ASP A 69 -9.15 -5.65 -1.31
N PRO A 70 -9.81 -4.97 -2.25
CA PRO A 70 -10.03 -3.52 -2.17
C PRO A 70 -11.10 -3.14 -1.12
N HIS A 71 -11.91 -4.10 -0.66
CA HIS A 71 -13.00 -3.87 0.28
C HIS A 71 -12.64 -4.29 1.72
N ARG A 72 -11.42 -4.82 1.95
CA ARG A 72 -10.97 -5.26 3.28
C ARG A 72 -9.50 -4.92 3.51
N VAL A 73 -9.22 -4.19 4.59
CA VAL A 73 -7.84 -4.03 5.06
C VAL A 73 -7.38 -5.30 5.76
N LEU A 74 -6.30 -5.88 5.23
CA LEU A 74 -5.73 -7.17 5.60
C LEU A 74 -4.20 -7.06 5.47
N ILE A 75 -3.45 -8.07 5.93
CA ILE A 75 -2.03 -8.17 5.59
C ILE A 75 -1.90 -8.44 4.08
N SER A 76 -1.04 -7.67 3.42
CA SER A 76 -0.88 -7.69 1.98
C SER A 76 -0.23 -8.98 1.50
N LYS A 77 -0.76 -9.56 0.42
CA LYS A 77 -0.11 -10.68 -0.28
C LYS A 77 1.19 -10.25 -0.98
N VAL A 78 1.24 -9.01 -1.47
CA VAL A 78 2.31 -8.48 -2.34
C VAL A 78 3.29 -7.55 -1.63
N HIS A 79 2.87 -6.81 -0.60
CA HIS A 79 3.70 -5.90 0.19
C HIS A 79 4.29 -6.57 1.45
N LYS A 80 4.77 -7.80 1.29
CA LYS A 80 5.47 -8.55 2.34
C LYS A 80 6.72 -9.25 1.79
N ALA A 81 7.65 -9.57 2.68
CA ALA A 81 8.70 -10.52 2.36
C ALA A 81 8.12 -11.87 1.87
N ALA A 82 8.77 -12.48 0.88
CA ALA A 82 8.35 -13.78 0.35
C ALA A 82 8.37 -14.88 1.43
N GLN A 83 9.32 -14.80 2.37
CA GLN A 83 9.56 -15.78 3.43
C GLN A 83 8.56 -15.70 4.60
N LEU A 84 7.75 -14.65 4.71
CA LEU A 84 6.71 -14.54 5.73
C LEU A 84 5.49 -15.37 5.35
N GLN A 85 4.99 -16.18 6.28
CA GLN A 85 3.75 -16.92 6.12
C GLN A 85 2.58 -16.07 6.66
N LEU A 86 1.42 -16.13 6.01
CA LEU A 86 0.18 -15.51 6.50
C LEU A 86 -0.79 -16.62 6.92
N SER A 87 -1.67 -16.32 7.87
CA SER A 87 -2.89 -17.11 8.10
C SER A 87 -3.91 -16.92 6.96
N ASP A 88 -4.86 -17.85 6.83
CA ASP A 88 -5.88 -17.85 5.77
C ASP A 88 -6.78 -16.60 5.80
N ASP A 89 -7.08 -16.08 7.00
CA ASP A 89 -7.81 -14.83 7.21
C ASP A 89 -7.00 -13.57 6.85
N ARG A 90 -5.67 -13.72 6.69
CA ARG A 90 -4.66 -12.67 6.49
C ARG A 90 -4.64 -11.59 7.57
N LEU A 91 -4.94 -11.96 8.82
CA LEU A 91 -4.78 -11.10 10.01
C LEU A 91 -3.56 -11.48 10.85
N SER A 92 -3.04 -12.71 10.73
CA SER A 92 -1.80 -13.13 11.39
C SER A 92 -0.67 -13.33 10.40
N VAL A 93 0.56 -13.06 10.84
CA VAL A 93 1.79 -13.26 10.08
C VAL A 93 2.84 -13.94 10.94
N THR A 94 3.53 -14.93 10.36
CA THR A 94 4.54 -15.76 11.03
C THR A 94 5.89 -15.60 10.34
N GLY A 95 6.95 -15.38 11.12
CA GLY A 95 8.31 -15.16 10.64
C GLY A 95 9.30 -16.25 11.06
N TYR A 96 10.22 -16.55 10.14
CA TYR A 96 11.29 -17.52 10.32
C TYR A 96 12.62 -16.95 9.80
N LYS A 97 13.72 -17.26 10.49
CA LYS A 97 15.11 -17.06 10.02
C LYS A 97 15.47 -15.60 9.72
N GLY A 98 15.62 -14.83 10.81
CA GLY A 98 16.01 -13.42 10.78
C GLY A 98 14.85 -12.45 10.51
N PHE A 99 15.10 -11.14 10.55
CA PHE A 99 14.05 -10.13 10.37
C PHE A 99 13.44 -10.21 8.97
N ARG A 100 12.11 -10.06 8.87
CA ARG A 100 11.35 -9.80 7.64
C ARG A 100 10.13 -8.95 7.97
N THR A 101 9.67 -8.14 7.02
CA THR A 101 8.54 -7.20 7.19
C THR A 101 7.35 -7.53 6.29
N ALA A 102 6.15 -7.32 6.83
CA ALA A 102 4.88 -7.29 6.10
C ALA A 102 4.16 -5.96 6.35
N ARG A 103 3.48 -5.45 5.32
CA ARG A 103 2.56 -4.30 5.39
C ARG A 103 1.11 -4.75 5.22
N SER A 104 0.17 -3.92 5.66
CA SER A 104 -1.23 -3.97 5.27
C SER A 104 -1.44 -3.77 3.75
N SER A 105 -2.63 -4.12 3.26
CA SER A 105 -3.08 -3.83 1.89
C SER A 105 -3.31 -2.34 1.65
N HIS A 106 -3.80 -1.62 2.66
CA HIS A 106 -4.13 -0.19 2.61
C HIS A 106 -3.23 0.63 3.54
N GLY A 107 -2.95 1.88 3.15
CA GLY A 107 -2.21 2.87 3.90
C GLY A 107 -2.85 4.24 3.72
N THR A 108 -2.38 5.23 4.48
CA THR A 108 -2.93 6.60 4.47
C THR A 108 -1.85 7.67 4.32
N HIS A 109 -2.25 8.86 3.89
CA HIS A 109 -1.44 10.09 3.82
C HIS A 109 -2.09 11.27 4.59
N GLU A 110 -3.32 11.12 5.10
CA GLU A 110 -4.00 12.12 5.96
C GLU A 110 -4.91 11.47 7.01
N GLY A 111 -5.36 12.25 8.00
CA GLY A 111 -6.26 11.81 9.07
C GLY A 111 -5.54 11.16 10.26
N ALA A 112 -6.31 10.78 11.29
CA ALA A 112 -5.83 10.05 12.46
C ALA A 112 -6.34 8.60 12.43
N LEU A 113 -5.43 7.64 12.39
CA LEU A 113 -5.71 6.22 12.14
C LEU A 113 -5.15 5.37 13.29
N TYR A 114 -5.90 4.35 13.70
CA TYR A 114 -5.50 3.40 14.74
C TYR A 114 -5.74 1.93 14.36
N CYS A 115 -4.80 1.08 14.76
CA CYS A 115 -4.94 -0.38 14.78
C CYS A 115 -4.20 -0.98 15.98
N GLU A 116 -4.50 -2.22 16.32
CA GLU A 116 -3.80 -2.98 17.36
C GLU A 116 -3.00 -4.14 16.76
N VAL A 117 -1.98 -4.59 17.47
CA VAL A 117 -1.26 -5.83 17.17
C VAL A 117 -1.09 -6.64 18.46
N ARG A 118 -1.61 -7.87 18.49
CA ARG A 118 -1.30 -8.83 19.55
C ARG A 118 0.00 -9.55 19.23
N ILE A 119 0.86 -9.70 20.24
CA ILE A 119 2.04 -10.55 20.17
C ILE A 119 1.62 -12.00 20.45
N THR A 120 1.18 -12.70 19.41
CA THR A 120 0.52 -14.01 19.52
C THR A 120 1.48 -15.16 19.85
N ARG A 121 2.74 -15.10 19.40
CA ARG A 121 3.80 -16.07 19.71
C ARG A 121 5.18 -15.45 19.48
N MET A 122 6.13 -15.70 20.37
CA MET A 122 7.54 -15.32 20.23
C MET A 122 8.45 -16.52 20.51
N GLY A 123 8.14 -17.30 21.54
CA GLY A 123 9.04 -18.35 22.02
C GLY A 123 10.33 -17.75 22.61
N VAL A 124 11.44 -18.48 22.49
CA VAL A 124 12.72 -18.14 23.18
C VAL A 124 13.56 -17.14 22.39
N SER A 125 13.41 -17.07 21.07
CA SER A 125 14.25 -16.28 20.15
C SER A 125 13.46 -15.34 19.23
N GLY A 126 12.13 -15.31 19.38
CA GLY A 126 11.26 -14.43 18.62
C GLY A 126 11.46 -12.98 19.01
N HIS A 127 11.62 -12.11 18.02
CA HIS A 127 11.64 -10.66 18.20
C HIS A 127 10.77 -9.95 17.18
N CYS A 128 10.23 -8.79 17.55
CA CYS A 128 9.38 -8.03 16.64
C CYS A 128 9.57 -6.51 16.74
N ARG A 129 9.16 -5.82 15.67
CA ARG A 129 8.98 -4.37 15.66
C ARG A 129 7.66 -4.03 15.00
N LEU A 130 6.96 -3.06 15.56
CA LEU A 130 5.61 -2.67 15.14
C LEU A 130 5.60 -1.17 14.80
N GLY A 131 4.86 -0.76 13.77
CA GLY A 131 4.73 0.65 13.43
C GLY A 131 4.31 0.90 11.99
N TRP A 132 4.84 1.96 11.39
CA TRP A 132 4.35 2.49 10.12
C TRP A 132 5.51 2.65 9.12
N CYS A 133 5.30 2.26 7.86
CA CYS A 133 6.28 2.54 6.80
C CYS A 133 5.65 2.76 5.43
N THR A 134 6.36 3.47 4.55
CA THR A 134 5.92 3.71 3.17
C THR A 134 6.26 2.52 2.27
N ARG A 135 5.82 2.55 1.00
CA ARG A 135 6.16 1.48 0.04
C ARG A 135 7.66 1.31 -0.22
N LYS A 136 8.47 2.33 0.06
CA LYS A 136 9.93 2.35 -0.17
C LYS A 136 10.76 1.62 0.91
N ALA A 137 10.14 1.23 2.03
CA ALA A 137 10.83 0.51 3.10
C ALA A 137 11.19 -0.93 2.72
N GLU A 138 12.40 -1.37 3.09
CA GLU A 138 12.95 -2.68 2.72
C GLU A 138 12.25 -3.82 3.47
N LEU A 139 11.57 -4.70 2.72
CA LEU A 139 10.80 -5.82 3.27
C LEU A 139 11.68 -6.95 3.83
N GLN A 140 12.94 -7.06 3.41
CA GLN A 140 13.93 -7.97 3.99
C GLN A 140 14.59 -7.42 5.28
N ALA A 141 14.30 -6.18 5.67
CA ALA A 141 14.83 -5.52 6.86
C ALA A 141 13.71 -5.25 7.89
N PRO A 142 14.03 -4.94 9.16
CA PRO A 142 13.03 -4.49 10.13
C PRO A 142 12.59 -3.05 9.87
N VAL A 143 11.33 -2.71 10.16
CA VAL A 143 10.79 -1.35 10.08
C VAL A 143 11.65 -0.40 10.92
N GLY A 144 11.96 0.77 10.34
CA GLY A 144 12.89 1.74 10.92
C GLY A 144 14.37 1.38 10.75
N TYR A 145 14.73 0.38 9.94
CA TYR A 145 16.08 0.21 9.43
C TYR A 145 16.48 1.34 8.48
N ASP A 146 15.54 1.76 7.63
CA ASP A 146 15.68 2.85 6.66
C ASP A 146 14.93 4.12 7.12
N THR A 147 15.02 5.19 6.31
CA THR A 147 14.32 6.47 6.48
C THR A 147 12.82 6.41 6.17
N PHE A 148 12.32 5.27 5.67
CA PHE A 148 10.95 5.12 5.20
C PHE A 148 10.03 4.42 6.21
N GLY A 149 10.54 4.10 7.40
CA GLY A 149 9.80 3.46 8.48
C GLY A 149 10.05 4.06 9.87
N PHE A 150 9.03 3.90 10.72
CA PHE A 150 9.00 4.28 12.12
C PHE A 150 8.47 3.10 12.92
N SER A 151 9.23 2.58 13.89
CA SER A 151 8.78 1.44 14.70
C SER A 151 9.05 1.60 16.19
N TYR A 152 8.38 0.73 16.95
CA TYR A 152 8.51 0.49 18.38
C TYR A 152 8.96 -0.96 18.57
N ARG A 153 9.92 -1.19 19.46
CA ARG A 153 10.63 -2.46 19.63
C ARG A 153 10.27 -3.15 20.95
N ASP A 154 10.04 -4.45 20.84
CA ASP A 154 9.74 -5.40 21.92
C ASP A 154 10.71 -5.37 23.11
N VAL A 155 12.01 -5.64 22.88
CA VAL A 155 12.97 -6.01 23.95
C VAL A 155 13.21 -4.91 25.00
N ASP A 156 13.22 -3.65 24.57
CA ASP A 156 13.66 -2.51 25.40
C ASP A 156 12.76 -1.28 25.28
N GLY A 157 11.61 -1.39 24.62
CA GLY A 157 10.70 -0.28 24.41
C GLY A 157 11.30 0.88 23.58
N SER A 158 12.41 0.65 22.89
CA SER A 158 13.02 1.67 22.04
C SER A 158 12.17 1.95 20.79
N LYS A 159 12.12 3.21 20.39
CA LYS A 159 11.60 3.60 19.06
C LYS A 159 12.76 3.62 18.07
N VAL A 160 12.49 3.27 16.81
CA VAL A 160 13.51 3.08 15.78
C VAL A 160 13.11 3.70 14.44
N SER A 161 14.01 4.48 13.85
CA SER A 161 13.90 5.01 12.48
C SER A 161 15.29 5.34 11.93
N ASN A 162 15.51 5.21 10.62
CA ASN A 162 16.83 5.40 9.98
C ASN A 162 17.98 4.62 10.66
N GLY A 163 17.67 3.42 11.16
CA GLY A 163 18.59 2.55 11.91
C GLY A 163 18.88 2.99 13.36
N LEU A 164 18.63 4.26 13.69
CA LEU A 164 18.83 4.85 15.00
C LEU A 164 17.76 4.38 15.98
N ARG A 165 18.17 4.05 17.21
CA ARG A 165 17.30 3.63 18.31
C ARG A 165 17.33 4.68 19.41
N GLU A 166 16.17 5.07 19.89
CA GLU A 166 16.03 6.02 21.00
C GLU A 166 15.14 5.40 22.10
N PRO A 167 15.41 5.66 23.39
CA PRO A 167 14.46 5.34 24.46
C PRO A 167 13.10 6.00 24.22
N TYR A 168 12.01 5.30 24.56
CA TYR A 168 10.66 5.81 24.32
C TYR A 168 9.63 5.28 25.32
N GLY A 169 9.27 3.99 25.24
CA GLY A 169 8.23 3.38 26.07
C GLY A 169 8.74 2.19 26.87
N GLN A 170 7.82 1.43 27.46
CA GLN A 170 8.16 0.16 28.12
C GLN A 170 8.36 -0.98 27.10
N PRO A 171 9.15 -2.03 27.42
CA PRO A 171 9.19 -3.24 26.61
C PRO A 171 7.86 -3.99 26.62
N PHE A 172 7.63 -4.82 25.59
CA PHE A 172 6.43 -5.63 25.43
C PHE A 172 6.78 -7.03 24.89
N ARG A 173 5.92 -8.02 25.15
CA ARG A 173 6.22 -9.46 24.99
C ARG A 173 5.01 -10.26 24.52
N GLU A 174 5.20 -11.57 24.38
CA GLU A 174 4.14 -12.54 24.07
C GLU A 174 2.94 -12.38 25.03
N GLY A 175 1.73 -12.32 24.46
CA GLY A 175 0.47 -12.03 25.14
C GLY A 175 0.01 -10.57 25.02
N ASP A 176 0.93 -9.60 25.02
CA ASP A 176 0.60 -8.17 25.03
C ASP A 176 -0.07 -7.70 23.72
N VAL A 177 -0.82 -6.60 23.82
CA VAL A 177 -1.41 -5.87 22.68
C VAL A 177 -0.79 -4.49 22.58
N VAL A 178 -0.20 -4.19 21.44
CA VAL A 178 0.37 -2.88 21.14
C VAL A 178 -0.58 -2.11 20.23
N GLY A 179 -1.11 -0.99 20.72
CA GLY A 179 -1.87 -0.06 19.91
C GLY A 179 -0.94 0.85 19.11
N MET A 180 -1.27 1.09 17.84
CA MET A 180 -0.51 1.90 16.90
C MET A 180 -1.36 3.08 16.42
N TYR A 181 -0.94 4.30 16.75
CA TYR A 181 -1.59 5.53 16.32
C TYR A 181 -0.70 6.30 15.33
N ILE A 182 -1.28 6.79 14.25
CA ILE A 182 -0.69 7.79 13.36
C ILE A 182 -1.68 8.94 13.15
N TYR A 183 -1.17 10.17 13.10
CA TYR A 183 -1.90 11.34 12.61
C TYR A 183 -1.06 12.07 11.56
N MET A 184 -1.71 12.39 10.44
CA MET A 184 -1.16 13.23 9.38
C MET A 184 -2.16 14.35 9.07
N PRO A 185 -1.77 15.64 9.15
CA PRO A 185 -2.63 16.74 8.75
C PRO A 185 -2.83 16.75 7.23
N LYS A 186 -3.90 17.42 6.79
CA LYS A 186 -4.25 17.54 5.37
C LYS A 186 -3.19 18.31 4.58
N GLY A 187 -3.03 17.94 3.32
CA GLY A 187 -2.14 18.63 2.36
C GLY A 187 -0.83 17.92 2.07
N GLY A 188 -0.50 16.83 2.76
CA GLY A 188 0.62 15.95 2.39
C GLY A 188 0.31 15.15 1.11
N ARG A 189 1.34 14.91 0.29
CA ARG A 189 1.26 14.09 -0.94
C ARG A 189 1.37 12.60 -0.59
N THR A 190 0.76 11.75 -1.40
CA THR A 190 0.92 10.28 -1.30
C THR A 190 2.32 9.80 -1.70
N LEU A 191 3.00 10.53 -2.59
CA LEU A 191 4.32 10.22 -3.17
C LEU A 191 4.45 8.86 -3.89
N GLU A 192 3.36 8.14 -4.06
CA GLU A 192 3.34 6.89 -4.83
C GLU A 192 3.22 7.22 -6.33
N PRO A 193 3.88 6.46 -7.23
CA PRO A 193 3.66 6.60 -8.66
C PRO A 193 2.18 6.46 -9.00
N GLN A 194 1.59 7.51 -9.57
CA GLN A 194 0.23 7.44 -10.09
C GLN A 194 0.18 6.47 -11.28
N GLN A 195 -1.02 5.95 -11.56
CA GLN A 195 -1.26 4.82 -12.46
C GLN A 195 -0.47 4.91 -13.77
N ASN A 196 0.41 3.92 -14.03
CA ASN A 196 1.34 3.85 -15.16
C ASN A 196 0.81 4.55 -16.43
N GLU A 197 1.30 5.75 -16.73
CA GLU A 197 1.02 6.40 -17.99
C GLU A 197 1.80 5.73 -19.13
N TYR A 198 1.19 5.60 -20.31
CA TYR A 198 1.76 4.89 -21.45
C TYR A 198 1.80 5.76 -22.72
N ALA A 199 3.01 6.05 -23.19
CA ALA A 199 3.23 6.83 -24.41
C ALA A 199 3.74 5.96 -25.58
N LYS A 200 3.29 6.26 -26.80
CA LYS A 200 3.70 5.57 -28.02
C LYS A 200 4.88 6.25 -28.70
N TYR A 201 6.09 6.06 -28.16
CA TYR A 201 7.32 6.65 -28.69
C TYR A 201 7.96 5.79 -29.80
N LYS A 202 8.23 6.39 -30.97
CA LYS A 202 8.85 5.72 -32.15
C LYS A 202 8.19 4.37 -32.48
N GLY A 203 6.85 4.35 -32.46
CA GLY A 203 6.02 3.19 -32.77
C GLY A 203 5.87 2.14 -31.66
N ARG A 204 6.59 2.27 -30.53
CA ARG A 204 6.55 1.34 -29.40
C ARG A 204 5.86 1.97 -28.20
N TRP A 205 5.17 1.15 -27.40
CA TRP A 205 4.69 1.56 -26.08
C TRP A 205 5.86 1.64 -25.08
N MET A 206 5.87 2.72 -24.32
CA MET A 206 6.80 3.00 -23.23
C MET A 206 5.98 3.40 -22.00
N ARG A 207 6.43 3.02 -20.80
CA ARG A 207 5.92 3.62 -19.56
C ARG A 207 6.55 5.01 -19.42
N ILE A 208 5.71 6.00 -19.12
CA ILE A 208 6.14 7.29 -18.59
C ILE A 208 6.46 7.07 -17.11
N GLU A 209 7.71 7.34 -16.74
CA GLU A 209 8.13 7.50 -15.35
C GLU A 209 8.50 8.99 -15.19
N ASP A 210 7.57 9.75 -14.60
CA ASP A 210 7.86 11.06 -14.03
C ASP A 210 8.88 10.90 -12.90
N PRO A 211 9.82 11.84 -12.71
CA PRO A 211 10.77 11.79 -11.61
C PRO A 211 10.02 11.87 -10.26
N GLU A 212 10.26 10.88 -9.38
CA GLU A 212 9.61 10.86 -8.06
C GLU A 212 9.98 12.12 -7.26
N PRO A 213 8.99 12.86 -6.73
CA PRO A 213 9.27 14.04 -5.90
C PRO A 213 9.98 13.65 -4.59
N ASN A 214 10.89 14.52 -4.15
CA ASN A 214 11.53 14.39 -2.85
C ASN A 214 10.47 14.55 -1.73
N PRO A 215 10.40 13.65 -0.73
CA PRO A 215 9.47 13.79 0.38
C PRO A 215 9.76 15.05 1.22
N GLU A 216 8.77 15.92 1.37
CA GLU A 216 8.88 17.10 2.24
C GLU A 216 8.41 16.78 3.67
N PRO A 217 8.97 17.41 4.73
CA PRO A 217 8.46 17.28 6.10
C PRO A 217 6.99 17.72 6.19
N LEU A 218 6.16 16.95 6.91
CA LEU A 218 4.74 17.26 7.14
C LEU A 218 4.54 17.76 8.58
N PRO A 219 4.53 19.08 8.85
CA PRO A 219 4.51 19.61 10.21
C PRO A 219 3.18 19.33 10.92
N GLY A 220 3.22 18.95 12.19
CA GLY A 220 2.04 18.54 12.96
C GLY A 220 1.66 17.06 12.81
N SER A 221 2.35 16.30 11.95
CA SER A 221 2.24 14.84 11.94
C SER A 221 2.77 14.21 13.24
N VAL A 222 2.15 13.11 13.68
CA VAL A 222 2.41 12.42 14.97
C VAL A 222 2.31 10.91 14.82
N ILE A 223 3.24 10.16 15.42
CA ILE A 223 3.11 8.71 15.67
C ILE A 223 3.24 8.45 17.16
N ALA A 224 2.35 7.61 17.71
CA ALA A 224 2.34 7.23 19.11
C ALA A 224 1.87 5.78 19.30
N PHE A 225 2.17 5.19 20.46
CA PHE A 225 1.85 3.80 20.75
C PHE A 225 1.20 3.64 22.14
N THR A 226 0.47 2.53 22.31
CA THR A 226 0.03 2.02 23.61
C THR A 226 0.57 0.60 23.81
N VAL A 227 0.67 0.15 25.07
CA VAL A 227 0.87 -1.26 25.42
C VAL A 227 -0.20 -1.62 26.42
N ASN A 228 -1.05 -2.61 26.11
CA ASN A 228 -2.22 -3.00 26.91
C ASN A 228 -3.08 -1.79 27.31
N GLY A 229 -3.33 -0.89 26.34
CA GLY A 229 -4.05 0.38 26.52
C GLY A 229 -3.25 1.51 27.21
N GLN A 230 -2.14 1.21 27.89
CA GLN A 230 -1.31 2.23 28.53
C GLN A 230 -0.56 3.06 27.49
N TYR A 231 -0.85 4.36 27.43
CA TYR A 231 -0.21 5.31 26.52
C TYR A 231 1.28 5.53 26.83
N GLN A 232 2.13 5.44 25.81
CA GLN A 232 3.59 5.52 25.91
C GLN A 232 4.14 6.91 25.53
N GLY A 233 3.28 7.92 25.35
CA GLY A 233 3.68 9.24 24.84
C GLY A 233 3.83 9.27 23.31
N VAL A 234 4.29 10.39 22.76
CA VAL A 234 4.54 10.54 21.31
C VAL A 234 5.93 10.03 20.94
N ALA A 235 6.01 9.09 19.99
CA ALA A 235 7.28 8.53 19.52
C ALA A 235 7.96 9.45 18.49
N PHE A 236 7.20 9.90 17.49
CA PHE A 236 7.71 10.68 16.36
C PHE A 236 6.77 11.86 16.05
N ARG A 237 7.35 12.97 15.57
CA ARG A 237 6.63 14.18 15.13
C ARG A 237 7.26 14.72 13.86
N ASN A 238 6.48 15.44 13.05
CA ASN A 238 6.95 16.18 11.87
C ASN A 238 7.75 15.31 10.87
N PHE A 239 7.32 14.05 10.69
CA PHE A 239 7.92 13.16 9.71
C PHE A 239 7.53 13.58 8.28
N ASN A 240 8.22 13.04 7.28
CA ASN A 240 7.96 13.38 5.88
C ASN A 240 6.60 12.89 5.42
N GLU A 241 6.00 13.59 4.47
CA GLU A 241 4.78 13.17 3.79
C GLU A 241 4.96 11.83 3.03
N GLY A 242 3.85 11.24 2.61
CA GLY A 242 3.80 10.00 1.85
C GLY A 242 2.69 9.08 2.34
N THR A 243 2.40 8.01 1.60
CA THR A 243 1.48 6.97 2.06
C THR A 243 2.18 6.03 3.05
N TYR A 244 1.72 6.03 4.30
CA TYR A 244 2.18 5.15 5.38
C TYR A 244 1.22 3.98 5.61
N TYR A 245 1.78 2.79 5.73
CA TYR A 245 1.09 1.52 5.95
C TYR A 245 1.41 0.99 7.35
N PRO A 246 0.41 0.48 8.10
CA PRO A 246 0.64 -0.43 9.21
C PRO A 246 1.59 -1.56 8.81
N ALA A 247 2.65 -1.74 9.58
CA ALA A 247 3.76 -2.60 9.24
C ALA A 247 4.28 -3.34 10.48
N VAL A 248 4.60 -4.61 10.29
CA VAL A 248 5.18 -5.46 11.33
C VAL A 248 6.41 -6.18 10.81
N SER A 249 7.44 -6.22 11.63
CA SER A 249 8.66 -6.99 11.40
C SER A 249 8.73 -8.13 12.41
N ILE A 250 9.05 -9.32 11.93
CA ILE A 250 9.27 -10.51 12.76
C ILE A 250 10.66 -11.05 12.51
N TYR A 251 11.33 -11.47 13.58
CA TYR A 251 12.59 -12.19 13.63
C TYR A 251 12.40 -13.46 14.44
N THR A 252 13.01 -14.55 13.99
CA THR A 252 13.12 -15.82 14.72
C THR A 252 14.48 -16.44 14.41
N MET A 253 15.16 -17.04 15.39
CA MET A 253 16.42 -17.76 15.12
C MET A 253 16.17 -19.05 14.31
N PRO A 254 17.13 -19.53 13.49
CA PRO A 254 16.95 -20.75 12.69
C PRO A 254 16.70 -22.03 13.47
N GLU A 255 17.09 -22.08 14.74
CA GLU A 255 17.00 -23.24 15.63
C GLU A 255 15.64 -23.38 16.32
N GLN A 256 14.81 -22.31 16.31
CA GLN A 256 13.47 -22.36 16.88
C GLN A 256 12.47 -22.92 15.86
N THR A 257 11.87 -24.07 16.17
CA THR A 257 10.96 -24.81 15.28
C THR A 257 9.68 -24.03 14.94
N GLU A 258 9.10 -23.35 15.91
CA GLU A 258 7.92 -22.51 15.73
C GLU A 258 8.33 -21.07 15.40
N GLY A 259 7.79 -20.50 14.32
CA GLY A 259 8.03 -19.10 13.99
C GLY A 259 7.31 -18.17 14.98
N ALA A 260 7.95 -17.07 15.35
CA ALA A 260 7.26 -15.97 16.01
C ALA A 260 6.11 -15.46 15.11
N MET A 261 5.00 -15.08 15.73
CA MET A 261 3.74 -14.74 15.09
C MET A 261 3.10 -13.54 15.78
N VAL A 262 2.63 -12.58 15.00
CA VAL A 262 1.79 -11.48 15.49
C VAL A 262 0.47 -11.41 14.73
N THR A 263 -0.58 -10.96 15.39
CA THR A 263 -1.93 -10.84 14.83
C THR A 263 -2.38 -9.39 14.85
N LEU A 264 -2.69 -8.83 13.69
CA LEU A 264 -3.15 -7.45 13.53
C LEU A 264 -4.67 -7.37 13.62
N ASN A 265 -5.15 -6.38 14.36
CA ASN A 265 -6.54 -5.98 14.44
C ASN A 265 -6.69 -4.57 13.86
N PHE A 266 -7.23 -4.48 12.64
CA PHE A 266 -7.46 -3.21 11.94
C PHE A 266 -8.74 -2.49 12.41
N GLY A 267 -9.47 -3.04 13.38
CA GLY A 267 -10.75 -2.52 13.84
C GLY A 267 -11.96 -3.11 13.08
N PRO A 268 -13.18 -2.59 13.31
CA PRO A 268 -13.50 -1.42 14.16
C PRO A 268 -13.62 -1.73 15.66
N ARG A 269 -13.51 -3.01 16.07
CA ARG A 269 -13.57 -3.42 17.48
C ARG A 269 -12.16 -3.63 18.02
N PHE A 270 -11.76 -2.81 18.98
CA PHE A 270 -10.46 -2.89 19.66
C PHE A 270 -10.59 -3.49 21.06
N GLU A 271 -9.51 -4.08 21.58
CA GLU A 271 -9.45 -4.53 22.98
C GLU A 271 -9.25 -3.34 23.92
N TYR A 272 -8.47 -2.35 23.49
CA TYR A 272 -8.17 -1.14 24.23
C TYR A 272 -8.62 0.12 23.48
N THR A 273 -9.06 1.13 24.24
CA THR A 273 -9.44 2.44 23.69
C THR A 273 -8.24 3.07 22.96
N PRO A 274 -8.41 3.58 21.71
CA PRO A 274 -7.35 4.29 21.02
C PRO A 274 -6.85 5.51 21.83
N PRO A 275 -5.54 5.80 21.85
CA PRO A 275 -5.03 7.02 22.47
C PRO A 275 -5.44 8.24 21.64
N GLN A 276 -5.59 9.38 22.29
CA GLN A 276 -5.68 10.69 21.62
C GLN A 276 -4.52 11.57 22.10
N PRO A 277 -3.40 11.66 21.34
CA PRO A 277 -2.30 12.55 21.66
C PRO A 277 -2.71 14.03 21.61
N ASP A 278 -2.07 14.86 22.43
CA ASP A 278 -2.38 16.30 22.53
C ASP A 278 -2.36 17.01 21.17
N GLY A 279 -3.40 17.80 20.92
CA GLY A 279 -3.59 18.54 19.66
C GLY A 279 -4.02 17.70 18.46
N CYS A 280 -4.19 16.38 18.61
CA CYS A 280 -4.58 15.48 17.52
C CYS A 280 -6.07 15.09 17.59
N PRO A 281 -6.73 14.83 16.44
CA PRO A 281 -8.12 14.38 16.43
C PRO A 281 -8.26 12.91 16.91
N PRO A 282 -9.46 12.46 17.32
CA PRO A 282 -9.70 11.07 17.65
C PRO A 282 -9.44 10.15 16.45
N ALA A 283 -8.94 8.94 16.70
CA ALA A 283 -8.59 8.00 15.64
C ALA A 283 -9.82 7.33 15.02
N THR A 284 -9.82 7.16 13.70
CA THR A 284 -10.66 6.18 12.99
C THR A 284 -9.94 4.83 12.92
N PRO A 285 -10.66 3.70 12.86
CA PRO A 285 -10.04 2.40 12.69
C PRO A 285 -9.46 2.24 11.28
N VAL A 286 -8.32 1.54 11.18
CA VAL A 286 -7.64 1.28 9.89
C VAL A 286 -8.53 0.56 8.86
N CYS A 287 -9.51 -0.24 9.29
CA CYS A 287 -10.44 -0.91 8.38
C CYS A 287 -11.19 0.05 7.42
N ASP A 288 -11.44 1.29 7.84
CA ASP A 288 -12.23 2.26 7.08
C ASP A 288 -11.53 2.75 5.81
N LEU A 289 -10.20 2.56 5.70
CA LEU A 289 -9.43 2.91 4.51
C LEU A 289 -9.91 2.15 3.25
N ALA A 290 -10.46 0.95 3.41
CA ALA A 290 -11.06 0.21 2.31
C ALA A 290 -12.31 0.90 1.72
N SER A 291 -13.11 1.57 2.56
CA SER A 291 -14.27 2.35 2.12
C SER A 291 -13.89 3.64 1.38
N SER A 292 -12.64 4.09 1.50
CA SER A 292 -12.11 5.27 0.82
C SER A 292 -11.45 4.99 -0.54
N SER A 293 -11.42 3.72 -0.99
CA SER A 293 -10.87 3.37 -2.30
C SER A 293 -11.71 4.03 -3.41
N PRO A 294 -11.12 4.80 -4.34
CA PRO A 294 -11.88 5.50 -5.36
C PRO A 294 -12.48 4.50 -6.36
N THR A 295 -13.81 4.36 -6.33
CA THR A 295 -14.56 3.65 -7.37
C THR A 295 -14.23 4.27 -8.73
N LEU A 296 -13.60 3.51 -9.62
CA LEU A 296 -13.42 3.93 -11.01
C LEU A 296 -14.80 4.31 -11.58
N PRO A 297 -14.96 5.50 -12.21
CA PRO A 297 -16.25 5.90 -12.74
C PRO A 297 -16.74 4.84 -13.72
N ALA A 298 -17.86 4.22 -13.41
CA ALA A 298 -18.46 3.20 -14.25
C ALA A 298 -18.74 3.85 -15.61
N ALA A 299 -18.11 3.31 -16.67
CA ALA A 299 -18.20 3.90 -18.00
C ALA A 299 -19.68 4.01 -18.43
N GLU A 300 -20.15 5.24 -18.64
CA GLU A 300 -21.55 5.51 -18.96
C GLU A 300 -21.95 4.70 -20.20
N ALA A 301 -23.00 3.89 -20.06
CA ALA A 301 -23.43 3.00 -21.11
C ALA A 301 -23.93 3.84 -22.31
N LEU A 302 -23.17 3.82 -23.41
CA LEU A 302 -23.47 4.52 -24.67
C LEU A 302 -24.80 4.04 -25.28
N GLN A 303 -25.90 4.61 -24.81
CA GLN A 303 -27.20 4.53 -25.48
C GLN A 303 -27.25 5.56 -26.63
N GLY A 304 -27.77 5.15 -27.78
CA GLY A 304 -28.14 6.10 -28.85
C GLY A 304 -27.39 5.95 -30.17
N VAL A 305 -27.46 4.78 -30.82
CA VAL A 305 -27.37 4.71 -32.29
C VAL A 305 -28.66 4.06 -32.80
N ALA A 306 -29.49 4.85 -33.50
CA ALA A 306 -30.78 4.40 -33.98
C ALA A 306 -30.65 3.55 -35.25
N ALA A 307 -31.41 2.45 -35.33
CA ALA A 307 -31.59 1.69 -36.57
C ALA A 307 -32.66 2.37 -37.46
N PRO A 308 -32.47 2.44 -38.79
CA PRO A 308 -33.48 2.98 -39.70
C PRO A 308 -34.68 2.04 -39.84
N GLN A 309 -35.85 2.61 -40.14
CA GLN A 309 -37.13 1.90 -40.16
C GLN A 309 -37.32 1.01 -41.40
N GLY A 310 -37.90 -0.18 -41.20
CA GLY A 310 -38.44 -1.03 -42.26
C GLY A 310 -39.97 -0.96 -42.32
N VAL A 311 -40.54 -1.00 -43.52
CA VAL A 311 -41.98 -0.83 -43.75
C VAL A 311 -42.77 -2.10 -43.40
N GLY A 312 -43.96 -1.94 -42.81
CA GLY A 312 -44.97 -3.01 -42.69
C GLY A 312 -45.87 -3.10 -43.95
N PRO A 313 -47.12 -3.61 -43.86
CA PRO A 313 -47.83 -4.14 -42.68
C PRO A 313 -48.50 -5.52 -42.90
N LEU A 314 -49.24 -6.04 -41.92
CA LEU A 314 -50.65 -6.46 -42.08
C LEU A 314 -51.34 -6.73 -40.73
N ASN A 315 -52.66 -6.96 -40.74
CA ASN A 315 -53.58 -6.71 -39.62
C ASN A 315 -54.40 -7.97 -39.22
N SER A 316 -54.68 -8.17 -37.91
CA SER A 316 -56.01 -8.50 -37.33
C SER A 316 -55.93 -9.10 -35.91
N GLY A 317 -56.98 -8.89 -35.09
CA GLY A 317 -57.25 -9.72 -33.89
C GLY A 317 -57.29 -9.01 -32.53
N ALA A 318 -58.50 -8.83 -31.99
CA ALA A 318 -58.84 -8.46 -30.60
C ALA A 318 -60.24 -9.07 -30.28
N PRO A 319 -60.81 -9.03 -29.05
CA PRO A 319 -60.37 -8.40 -27.80
C PRO A 319 -60.49 -9.28 -26.52
N GLU A 320 -60.09 -8.73 -25.35
CA GLU A 320 -60.59 -9.00 -23.97
C GLU A 320 -60.59 -10.46 -23.43
N VAL A 321 -60.75 -10.79 -22.13
CA VAL A 321 -61.44 -10.20 -20.97
C VAL A 321 -60.62 -10.37 -19.67
N ALA A 322 -60.83 -9.50 -18.66
CA ALA A 322 -60.24 -9.63 -17.31
C ALA A 322 -61.25 -10.18 -16.26
N VAL A 323 -60.75 -10.92 -15.26
CA VAL A 323 -61.50 -11.39 -14.07
C VAL A 323 -60.60 -11.28 -12.82
N GLN A 324 -61.18 -11.17 -11.62
CA GLN A 324 -60.55 -10.55 -10.45
C GLN A 324 -60.97 -11.21 -9.10
N VAL A 325 -60.08 -11.22 -8.08
CA VAL A 325 -60.30 -11.45 -6.61
C VAL A 325 -60.97 -12.78 -6.12
N PRO A 326 -61.10 -13.09 -4.79
CA PRO A 326 -60.34 -12.71 -3.56
C PRO A 326 -60.01 -13.87 -2.54
N GLY A 327 -59.22 -13.57 -1.48
CA GLY A 327 -59.27 -14.23 -0.15
C GLY A 327 -58.47 -15.55 0.03
N GLN A 328 -58.16 -16.08 1.23
CA GLN A 328 -58.26 -15.74 2.68
C GLN A 328 -57.12 -16.53 3.41
N SER A 329 -56.33 -16.06 4.39
CA SER A 329 -56.55 -15.87 5.85
C SER A 329 -57.17 -17.07 6.59
N GLU A 330 -56.58 -17.75 7.60
CA GLU A 330 -55.29 -17.66 8.34
C GLU A 330 -54.77 -19.10 8.69
N GLY A 331 -53.91 -19.47 9.68
CA GLY A 331 -53.20 -18.76 10.77
C GLY A 331 -52.54 -19.72 11.81
N VAL A 332 -51.92 -19.14 12.87
CA VAL A 332 -51.59 -19.71 14.21
C VAL A 332 -50.49 -20.82 14.36
N MET A 333 -49.46 -20.48 15.19
CA MET A 333 -48.48 -21.35 15.89
C MET A 333 -48.92 -21.51 17.39
N PRO A 334 -48.38 -22.39 18.29
CA PRO A 334 -46.94 -22.72 18.46
C PRO A 334 -46.68 -24.20 18.97
N PRO A 335 -45.74 -24.59 19.90
CA PRO A 335 -44.91 -25.79 19.64
C PRO A 335 -44.78 -26.86 20.77
N GLN A 336 -44.34 -28.07 20.41
CA GLN A 336 -43.73 -29.08 21.30
C GLN A 336 -42.70 -29.90 20.47
N GLY A 337 -41.61 -30.44 21.01
CA GLY A 337 -41.02 -30.33 22.35
C GLY A 337 -39.65 -31.04 22.37
N ALA A 338 -38.74 -30.64 23.26
CA ALA A 338 -37.39 -31.21 23.34
C ALA A 338 -37.27 -32.23 24.49
N VAL A 339 -36.58 -33.36 24.24
CA VAL A 339 -36.19 -34.31 25.28
C VAL A 339 -34.75 -34.76 25.02
N SER A 340 -33.86 -34.51 25.98
CA SER A 340 -32.49 -35.01 26.01
C SER A 340 -31.98 -34.97 27.45
N GLN A 341 -32.01 -36.12 28.14
CA GLN A 341 -31.21 -36.42 29.34
C GLN A 341 -31.46 -37.86 29.78
N ASP A 342 -30.42 -38.69 29.70
CA ASP A 342 -30.23 -39.83 30.57
C ASP A 342 -28.81 -39.68 31.14
N VAL A 343 -28.72 -39.46 32.46
CA VAL A 343 -27.45 -39.33 33.18
C VAL A 343 -27.66 -39.90 34.57
N ASP A 344 -27.19 -41.12 34.80
CA ASP A 344 -27.30 -41.75 36.11
C ASP A 344 -26.12 -42.70 36.38
N MET A 345 -25.34 -42.35 37.42
CA MET A 345 -24.77 -43.26 38.43
C MET A 345 -24.01 -42.41 39.45
N LYS A 346 -24.13 -42.76 40.73
CA LYS A 346 -23.51 -42.07 41.88
C LYS A 346 -22.71 -43.04 42.75
N ASP A 347 -21.76 -42.46 43.50
CA ASP A 347 -21.37 -42.71 44.89
C ASP A 347 -21.81 -44.08 45.52
N GLY A 348 -20.98 -44.91 46.16
CA GLY A 348 -19.57 -44.80 46.57
C GLY A 348 -19.34 -45.32 48.01
N LEU A 349 -18.24 -46.07 48.24
CA LEU A 349 -17.69 -46.47 49.57
C LEU A 349 -18.50 -47.52 50.40
N PRO A 350 -17.94 -48.11 51.49
CA PRO A 350 -16.65 -48.83 51.56
C PRO A 350 -16.70 -50.11 52.46
N GLU A 351 -15.65 -50.95 52.44
CA GLU A 351 -15.23 -51.72 53.64
C GLU A 351 -13.74 -52.15 53.58
N ALA A 352 -13.20 -52.60 54.72
CA ALA A 352 -11.79 -52.97 54.94
C ALA A 352 -11.58 -54.51 55.03
N PRO A 353 -10.37 -55.04 55.27
CA PRO A 353 -9.69 -54.92 56.58
C PRO A 353 -8.30 -54.26 56.55
#